data_AF-A0A9W5F5E2-F1
#
_entry.id   AF-A0A9W5F5E2-F1
#
_cell.length_a   1.000
_cell.length_b   1.000
_cell.length_c   1.000
_cell.angle_alpha   90.00
_cell.angle_beta   90.00
_cell.angle_gamma   90.00
#
_symmetry.space_group_name_H-M   'P 1'
#
loop_
_entity.id
_entity.type
_entity.pdbx_description
1 polymer ?
#
loop_
_entity_poly.entity_id
_entity_poly.type
_entity_poly.pdbx_seq_one_letter_code
_entity_poly.pdbx_strand_id
1 'polypeptide(L)'
;MFAGAYRRQYLKGWITMEFQDATVSGACELRPVIGLTRGLPSGELELLAVSAIRLHRQLLEKADQLFKALPQDYRTGKAAGGAQHLEYIEAMIEMHAQMGALNTLIGLLGYIPNVSVN
;
A
#
# COMPACT_ATOMS: atom_id res chain seq x y z
N MET A 1 22.79 0.17 3.42
CA MET A 1 22.57 -0.42 2.08
C MET A 1 21.44 -1.47 2.01
N PHE A 2 20.51 -1.57 2.98
CA PHE A 2 19.41 -2.56 2.93
C PHE A 2 17.98 -1.98 2.84
N ALA A 3 17.78 -0.67 3.03
CA ALA A 3 16.51 0.00 2.71
C ALA A 3 16.19 0.00 1.19
N GLY A 4 17.21 -0.26 0.35
CA GLY A 4 17.08 -0.35 -1.10
C GLY A 4 16.70 -1.74 -1.63
N ALA A 5 16.75 -2.80 -0.83
CA ALA A 5 16.35 -4.15 -1.27
C ALA A 5 14.83 -4.31 -1.22
N TYR A 6 14.20 -3.95 -0.09
CA TYR A 6 12.74 -3.92 0.05
C TYR A 6 12.11 -2.94 -0.96
N ARG A 7 12.58 -1.68 -1.02
CA ARG A 7 12.07 -0.68 -1.98
C ARG A 7 12.19 -1.11 -3.45
N ARG A 8 13.25 -1.84 -3.84
CA ARG A 8 13.43 -2.34 -5.21
C ARG A 8 12.53 -3.53 -5.54
N GLN A 9 12.22 -4.38 -4.56
CA GLN A 9 11.34 -5.53 -4.77
C GLN A 9 9.87 -5.08 -4.96
N TYR A 10 9.45 -4.03 -4.23
CA TYR A 10 8.14 -3.39 -4.46
C TYR A 10 8.07 -2.62 -5.79
N LEU A 11 9.10 -1.86 -6.19
CA LEU A 11 9.06 -1.13 -7.47
C LEU A 11 9.16 -2.05 -8.70
N LYS A 12 9.97 -3.12 -8.66
CA LYS A 12 10.13 -4.05 -9.81
C LYS A 12 8.89 -4.92 -10.04
N GLY A 13 8.17 -5.31 -9.00
CA GLY A 13 6.91 -6.05 -9.16
C GLY A 13 5.80 -5.21 -9.81
N TRP A 14 5.88 -3.88 -9.69
CA TRP A 14 4.83 -2.95 -10.10
C TRP A 14 5.05 -2.34 -11.49
N ILE A 15 6.28 -2.11 -11.94
CA ILE A 15 6.55 -1.55 -13.27
C ILE A 15 6.49 -2.62 -14.38
N THR A 16 6.67 -3.90 -14.03
CA THR A 16 6.74 -5.01 -15.00
C THR A 16 5.41 -5.75 -15.19
N MET A 17 4.32 -5.31 -14.54
CA MET A 17 2.98 -5.79 -14.87
C MET A 17 2.55 -5.07 -16.14
N GLU A 18 3.10 -5.51 -17.27
CA GLU A 18 2.68 -5.07 -18.59
C GLU A 18 1.17 -5.27 -18.72
N PHE A 19 0.54 -4.23 -19.23
CA PHE A 19 -0.87 -4.12 -19.54
C PHE A 19 -1.24 -5.16 -20.63
N GLN A 20 -1.32 -6.44 -20.28
CA GLN A 20 -1.89 -7.48 -21.11
C GLN A 20 -3.22 -7.91 -20.50
N ASP A 21 -4.26 -7.49 -21.21
CA ASP A 21 -5.63 -7.98 -21.14
C ASP A 21 -5.64 -9.51 -21.20
N ALA A 22 -5.89 -10.15 -20.05
CA ALA A 22 -6.70 -11.37 -19.90
C ALA A 22 -6.60 -11.88 -18.46
N THR A 23 -7.74 -11.86 -17.76
CA THR A 23 -8.04 -12.61 -16.53
C THR A 23 -7.26 -12.23 -15.26
N VAL A 24 -7.95 -11.49 -14.38
CA VAL A 24 -7.74 -11.35 -12.92
C VAL A 24 -6.59 -12.20 -12.37
N SER A 25 -5.44 -11.58 -12.12
CA SER A 25 -4.34 -12.26 -11.43
C SER A 25 -3.53 -11.27 -10.58
N GLY A 26 -3.68 -11.38 -9.26
CA GLY A 26 -2.67 -10.92 -8.29
C GLY A 26 -3.05 -9.77 -7.37
N ALA A 27 -4.06 -8.95 -7.67
CA ALA A 27 -4.55 -7.97 -6.71
C ALA A 27 -5.62 -8.63 -5.83
N CYS A 28 -5.46 -8.59 -4.51
CA CYS A 28 -6.54 -8.89 -3.58
C CYS A 28 -7.61 -7.80 -3.73
N GLU A 29 -8.47 -7.93 -4.73
CA GLU A 29 -9.58 -7.02 -4.98
C GLU A 29 -10.57 -7.18 -3.83
N LEU A 30 -10.76 -6.09 -3.08
CA LEU A 30 -11.72 -6.06 -1.99
C LEU A 30 -13.12 -5.95 -2.58
N ARG A 31 -13.74 -7.09 -2.92
CA ARG A 31 -15.14 -7.17 -3.42
C ARG A 31 -16.14 -6.30 -2.65
N PRO A 32 -16.05 -6.14 -1.31
CA PRO A 32 -16.93 -5.23 -0.58
C PRO A 32 -16.81 -3.77 -1.05
N VAL A 33 -15.59 -3.29 -1.36
CA VAL A 33 -15.35 -1.93 -1.84
C VAL A 33 -16.07 -1.70 -3.17
N ILE A 34 -16.01 -2.68 -4.08
CA ILE A 34 -16.73 -2.64 -5.37
C ILE A 34 -18.24 -2.45 -5.15
N GLY A 35 -18.82 -3.18 -4.19
CA GLY A 35 -20.23 -3.06 -3.84
C GLY A 35 -20.57 -1.70 -3.24
N LEU A 36 -19.72 -1.19 -2.33
CA LEU A 36 -19.91 0.10 -1.64
C LEU A 36 -19.80 1.30 -2.57
N THR A 37 -18.95 1.24 -3.59
CA THR A 37 -18.74 2.36 -4.53
C THR A 37 -19.62 2.26 -5.77
N ARG A 38 -20.49 1.25 -5.87
CA ARG A 38 -21.34 1.03 -7.04
C ARG A 38 -22.36 2.17 -7.18
N GLY A 39 -22.35 2.82 -8.33
CA GLY A 39 -23.27 3.92 -8.64
C GLY A 39 -22.79 5.30 -8.18
N LEU A 40 -21.60 5.40 -7.57
CA LEU A 40 -20.99 6.69 -7.28
C LEU A 40 -20.62 7.42 -8.58
N PRO A 41 -20.77 8.75 -8.63
CA PRO A 41 -20.17 9.57 -9.68
C PRO A 41 -18.65 9.39 -9.73
N SER A 42 -18.06 9.47 -10.93
CA SER A 42 -16.62 9.31 -11.12
C SER A 42 -15.79 10.29 -10.29
N GLY A 43 -16.24 11.53 -10.13
CA GLY A 43 -15.56 12.53 -9.30
C GLY A 43 -15.51 12.17 -7.82
N GLU A 44 -16.56 11.53 -7.28
CA GLU A 44 -16.55 11.08 -5.88
C GLU A 44 -15.64 9.86 -5.69
N LEU A 45 -15.63 8.94 -6.66
CA LEU A 45 -14.70 7.82 -6.67
C LEU A 45 -13.24 8.29 -6.73
N GLU A 46 -12.97 9.32 -7.53
CA GLU A 46 -11.65 9.94 -7.62
C GLU A 46 -11.22 10.56 -6.28
N LEU A 47 -12.12 11.27 -5.59
CA LEU A 47 -11.85 11.82 -4.25
C LEU A 47 -11.50 10.74 -3.22
N LEU A 48 -12.19 9.60 -3.27
CA LEU A 48 -11.87 8.44 -2.42
C LEU A 48 -10.50 7.87 -2.75
N ALA A 49 -10.17 7.73 -4.03
CA ALA A 49 -8.85 7.26 -4.47
C ALA A 49 -7.73 8.23 -4.04
N VAL A 50 -7.91 9.54 -4.21
CA VAL A 50 -6.94 10.56 -3.75
C VAL A 50 -6.73 10.47 -2.23
N SER A 51 -7.81 10.35 -1.47
CA SER A 51 -7.74 10.21 0.00
C SER A 51 -7.03 8.93 0.41
N ALA A 52 -7.31 7.82 -0.26
CA ALA A 52 -6.64 6.54 -0.04
C ALA A 52 -5.14 6.60 -0.37
N ILE A 53 -4.73 7.32 -1.43
CA ILE A 53 -3.31 7.52 -1.75
C ILE A 53 -2.62 8.32 -0.64
N ARG A 54 -3.25 9.40 -0.14
CA ARG A 54 -2.69 10.20 0.95
C ARG A 54 -2.51 9.36 2.21
N LEU A 55 -3.53 8.58 2.59
CA LEU A 55 -3.47 7.69 3.73
C LEU A 55 -2.38 6.61 3.56
N HIS A 56 -2.28 6.01 2.38
CA HIS A 56 -1.24 5.01 2.09
C HIS A 56 0.16 5.55 2.35
N ARG A 57 0.43 6.79 1.89
CA ARG A 57 1.70 7.48 2.10
C ARG A 57 1.98 7.74 3.57
N GLN A 58 0.98 8.17 4.34
CA GLN A 58 1.11 8.36 5.78
C GLN A 58 1.42 7.06 6.53
N LEU A 59 0.75 5.96 6.18
CA LEU A 59 1.01 4.64 6.75
C LEU A 59 2.43 4.15 6.43
N LEU A 60 2.88 4.36 5.19
CA LEU A 60 4.24 4.02 4.78
C LEU A 60 5.28 4.84 5.55
N GLU A 61 5.05 6.14 5.74
CA GLU A 61 5.94 7.01 6.53
C GLU A 61 6.00 6.56 8.00
N LYS A 62 4.86 6.23 8.62
CA LYS A 62 4.79 5.67 9.98
C LYS A 62 5.58 4.37 10.09
N ALA A 63 5.37 3.43 9.18
CA ALA A 63 6.08 2.15 9.20
C ALA A 63 7.60 2.32 9.01
N ASP A 64 8.03 3.23 8.14
CA ASP A 64 9.45 3.56 7.93
C ASP A 64 10.10 4.18 9.18
N GLN A 65 9.38 5.06 9.88
CA GLN A 65 9.84 5.63 11.16
C GLN A 65 10.00 4.54 12.23
N LEU A 66 9.02 3.64 12.38
CA LEU A 66 9.10 2.52 13.32
C LEU A 66 10.26 1.58 12.98
N PHE A 67 10.45 1.25 11.69
CA PHE A 67 11.58 0.44 11.25
C PHE A 67 12.93 1.09 11.58
N LYS A 68 13.06 2.40 11.36
CA LYS A 68 14.30 3.14 11.67
C LYS A 68 14.61 3.15 13.17
N ALA A 69 13.58 3.17 14.01
CA ALA A 69 13.70 3.14 15.47
C ALA A 69 14.06 1.75 16.04
N LEU A 70 13.89 0.67 15.26
CA LEU A 70 14.25 -0.68 15.70
C LEU A 70 15.77 -0.82 15.90
N PRO A 71 16.21 -1.60 16.92
CA PRO A 71 17.61 -1.96 17.09
C PRO A 71 18.18 -2.69 15.87
N GLN A 72 19.50 -2.65 15.70
CA GLN A 72 20.17 -3.24 14.54
C GLN A 72 19.89 -4.73 14.37
N ASP A 73 19.82 -5.49 15.46
CA ASP A 73 19.58 -6.93 15.41
C ASP A 73 18.17 -7.27 14.90
N TYR A 74 17.17 -6.45 15.20
CA TYR A 74 15.82 -6.58 14.64
C TYR A 74 15.79 -6.22 13.15
N ARG A 75 16.42 -5.11 12.76
CA ARG A 75 16.49 -4.68 11.34
C ARG A 75 17.25 -5.65 10.43
N THR A 76 18.13 -6.46 11.02
CA THR A 76 18.91 -7.49 10.30
C THR A 76 18.29 -8.89 10.43
N GLY A 77 17.17 -9.04 11.15
CA GLY A 77 16.48 -10.32 11.33
C GLY A 77 17.17 -11.28 12.31
N LYS A 78 18.14 -10.80 13.09
CA LYS A 78 18.83 -11.59 14.14
C LYS A 78 18.02 -11.71 15.42
N ALA A 79 17.09 -10.79 15.65
CA ALA A 79 16.16 -10.78 16.79
C ALA A 79 14.71 -10.63 16.32
N ALA A 80 13.76 -11.17 17.08
CA ALA A 80 12.33 -11.09 16.82
C ALA A 80 11.53 -11.03 18.13
N GLY A 81 10.24 -10.69 18.04
CA GLY A 81 9.35 -10.48 19.19
C GLY A 81 9.61 -9.19 20.00
N GLY A 82 8.78 -8.97 21.03
CA GLY A 82 8.83 -7.76 21.87
C GLY A 82 7.97 -6.62 21.32
N ALA A 83 7.56 -5.71 22.22
CA ALA A 83 6.55 -4.69 21.94
C ALA A 83 6.91 -3.81 20.73
N GLN A 84 8.15 -3.32 20.65
CA GLN A 84 8.58 -2.44 19.56
C GLN A 84 8.58 -3.13 18.19
N HIS A 85 8.93 -4.42 18.14
CA HIS A 85 8.91 -5.17 16.89
C HIS A 85 7.48 -5.52 16.46
N LEU A 86 6.61 -5.84 17.42
CA LEU A 86 5.19 -6.07 17.15
C LEU A 86 4.50 -4.79 16.66
N GLU A 87 4.81 -3.63 17.23
CA GLU A 87 4.28 -2.33 16.78
C GLU A 87 4.68 -2.02 15.32
N TYR A 88 5.94 -2.30 14.94
CA TYR A 88 6.37 -2.20 13.54
C TYR A 88 5.59 -3.16 12.63
N ILE A 89 5.40 -4.41 13.06
CA ILE A 89 4.64 -5.41 12.28
C ILE A 89 3.18 -4.98 12.11
N GLU A 90 2.53 -4.48 13.16
CA GLU A 90 1.16 -3.96 13.10
C GLU A 90 1.04 -2.80 12.10
N ALA A 91 1.99 -1.85 12.12
CA ALA A 91 2.03 -0.77 11.14
C ALA A 91 2.23 -1.26 9.69
N MET A 92 3.05 -2.30 9.49
CA MET A 92 3.22 -2.94 8.18
C MET A 92 1.94 -3.66 7.71
N ILE A 93 1.24 -4.35 8.62
CA ILE A 93 -0.06 -4.99 8.33
C ILE A 93 -1.08 -3.93 7.94
N GLU A 94 -1.18 -2.84 8.71
CA GLU A 94 -2.10 -1.72 8.43
C GLU A 94 -1.82 -1.12 7.05
N MET A 95 -0.56 -0.84 6.73
CA MET A 95 -0.14 -0.32 5.42
C MET A 95 -0.51 -1.27 4.28
N HIS A 96 -0.28 -2.58 4.44
CA HIS A 96 -0.59 -3.58 3.40
C HIS A 96 -2.09 -3.84 3.24
N ALA A 97 -2.85 -3.86 4.34
CA ALA A 97 -4.31 -3.97 4.29
C ALA A 97 -4.91 -2.79 3.53
N GLN A 98 -4.44 -1.57 3.82
CA GLN A 98 -4.89 -0.36 3.16
C GLN A 98 -4.52 -0.35 1.66
N MET A 99 -3.37 -0.91 1.28
CA MET A 99 -2.97 -1.07 -0.12
C MET A 99 -3.97 -1.90 -0.94
N GLY A 100 -4.60 -2.92 -0.34
CA GLY A 100 -5.65 -3.69 -1.01
C GLY A 100 -6.88 -2.83 -1.38
N ALA A 101 -7.28 -1.93 -0.47
CA ALA A 101 -8.35 -0.97 -0.73
C ALA A 101 -7.96 0.03 -1.82
N LEU A 102 -6.75 0.59 -1.75
CA LEU A 102 -6.24 1.53 -2.74
C LEU A 102 -6.21 0.91 -4.15
N ASN A 103 -5.69 -0.31 -4.29
CA ASN A 103 -5.64 -1.00 -5.57
C ASN A 103 -7.02 -1.24 -6.16
N THR A 104 -7.99 -1.59 -5.31
CA THR A 104 -9.37 -1.79 -5.75
C THR A 104 -9.97 -0.47 -6.26
N LEU A 105 -9.76 0.64 -5.55
CA LEU A 105 -10.24 1.97 -5.98
C LEU A 105 -9.60 2.42 -7.30
N ILE A 106 -8.28 2.25 -7.46
CA ILE A 106 -7.57 2.56 -8.71
C ILE A 106 -8.08 1.68 -9.85
N GLY A 107 -8.29 0.39 -9.62
CA GLY A 107 -8.83 -0.53 -10.61
C GLY A 107 -10.23 -0.14 -11.08
N LEU A 108 -11.09 0.32 -10.15
CA LEU A 108 -12.42 0.83 -10.49
C LEU A 108 -12.38 2.16 -11.23
N LEU A 109 -11.44 3.04 -10.89
CA LEU A 109 -11.27 4.34 -11.54
C LEU A 109 -10.66 4.23 -12.94
N GLY A 110 -9.83 3.20 -13.16
CA GLY A 110 -9.14 2.93 -14.43
C GLY A 110 -7.86 3.76 -14.65
N TYR A 111 -7.51 4.65 -13.72
CA TYR A 111 -6.27 5.43 -13.74
C TYR A 111 -5.84 5.80 -12.31
N ILE A 112 -4.60 6.26 -12.15
CA ILE A 112 -4.10 6.78 -10.87
C ILE A 112 -4.31 8.30 -10.85
N PRO A 113 -5.13 8.86 -9.95
CA PRO A 113 -5.41 10.28 -9.92
C PRO A 113 -4.19 11.07 -9.42
N ASN A 114 -4.06 12.30 -9.89
CA ASN A 114 -2.96 13.16 -9.48
C ASN A 114 -3.17 13.64 -8.04
N VAL A 115 -2.24 13.31 -7.16
CA VAL A 115 -2.23 13.80 -5.78
C VAL A 115 -1.15 14.86 -5.68
N SER A 116 -1.53 16.11 -5.93
CA SER A 116 -0.62 17.23 -5.67
C SER A 116 -0.26 17.24 -4.19
N VAL A 117 1.06 17.21 -3.94
CA VAL A 117 1.62 17.55 -2.64
C VAL A 117 1.43 19.04 -2.46
N ASN A 118 0.48 19.43 -1.60
CA ASN A 118 0.36 20.81 -1.14
C ASN A 118 1.15 20.94 0.16
#